data_AF-A0A8X6GPT4-F1
#
_entry.id   AF-A0A8X6GPT4-F1
#
_cell.length_a   1.000
_cell.length_b   1.000
_cell.length_c   1.000
_cell.angle_alpha   90.00
_cell.angle_beta   90.00
_cell.angle_gamma   90.00
#
_symmetry.space_group_name_H-M   'P 1'
#
loop_
_entity.id
_entity.type
_entity.pdbx_description
1 polymer ?
#
loop_
_entity_poly.entity_id
_entity_poly.type
_entity_poly.pdbx_seq_one_letter_code
_entity_poly.pdbx_strand_id
1 'polypeptide(L)'
;MASEKGFYAGTRSFAWLAELTHLPIDQVNFLVCQFTALGFAVLYRKAFCPQKVSTEIRHVVAFTIGFGLGYFCFGYQITHLVIQTTLSYIIMNYVSPQIMHRLVLFVSLIYLSTMHLMRLTYDYGGWTVDVTG
;
A
#
# COMPACT_ATOMS: atom_id res chain seq x y z
N MET A 1 6.89 -25.31 -6.77
CA MET A 1 6.43 -26.11 -5.62
C MET A 1 7.06 -25.55 -4.36
N ALA A 2 6.36 -24.60 -3.73
CA ALA A 2 6.50 -24.18 -2.33
C ALA A 2 5.25 -23.35 -2.02
N SER A 3 4.10 -24.04 -1.99
CA SER A 3 2.91 -23.51 -1.35
C SER A 3 3.11 -23.67 0.16
N GLU A 4 4.01 -22.87 0.75
CA GLU A 4 4.03 -22.69 2.19
C GLU A 4 2.89 -21.75 2.56
N LYS A 5 1.76 -22.41 2.81
CA LYS A 5 0.59 -21.89 3.50
C LYS A 5 1.04 -21.20 4.79
N GLY A 6 1.00 -19.87 4.85
CA GLY A 6 1.28 -19.17 6.10
C GLY A 6 0.92 -17.69 6.12
N PHE A 7 1.55 -16.86 5.29
CA PHE A 7 1.63 -15.42 5.58
C PHE A 7 1.02 -14.48 4.54
N TYR A 8 0.68 -14.96 3.34
CA TYR A 8 0.11 -14.08 2.31
C TYR A 8 -1.39 -13.88 2.50
N ALA A 9 -1.77 -12.65 2.83
CA ALA A 9 -3.15 -12.23 3.09
C ALA A 9 -3.89 -11.68 1.88
N GLY A 10 -3.19 -11.44 0.76
CA GLY A 10 -3.80 -10.92 -0.46
C GLY A 10 -4.56 -11.99 -1.26
N THR A 11 -5.16 -11.56 -2.36
CA THR A 11 -5.99 -12.44 -3.21
C THR A 11 -5.19 -13.54 -3.91
N ARG A 12 -5.86 -14.64 -4.25
CA ARG A 12 -5.26 -15.76 -5.00
C ARG A 12 -5.77 -15.89 -6.43
N SER A 13 -6.53 -14.90 -6.93
CA SER A 13 -7.15 -14.94 -8.26
C SER A 13 -6.18 -15.08 -9.42
N PHE A 14 -4.93 -14.60 -9.26
CA PHE A 14 -3.88 -14.68 -10.29
C PHE A 14 -2.88 -15.83 -10.08
N ALA A 15 -3.27 -16.91 -9.37
CA ALA A 15 -2.42 -18.09 -9.20
C ALA A 15 -1.93 -18.69 -10.53
N TRP A 16 -2.80 -18.72 -11.55
CA TRP A 16 -2.46 -19.17 -12.90
C TRP A 16 -1.33 -18.34 -13.55
N LEU A 17 -1.30 -17.03 -13.28
CA LEU A 17 -0.30 -16.12 -13.82
C LEU A 17 1.03 -16.25 -13.06
N ALA A 18 0.98 -16.56 -11.76
CA ALA A 18 2.14 -16.90 -10.96
C ALA A 18 2.79 -18.21 -11.42
N GLU A 19 1.99 -19.22 -11.75
CA GLU A 19 2.50 -20.47 -12.34
C GLU A 19 3.16 -20.24 -13.71
N LEU A 20 2.58 -19.37 -14.53
CA LEU A 20 3.12 -19.05 -15.86
C LEU A 20 4.43 -18.24 -15.80
N THR A 21 4.54 -17.30 -14.87
CA THR A 21 5.72 -16.41 -14.75
C THR A 21 6.81 -16.95 -13.83
N HIS A 22 6.54 -18.05 -13.12
CA HIS A 22 7.39 -18.61 -12.05
C HIS A 22 7.72 -17.62 -10.94
N LEU A 23 6.90 -16.57 -10.78
CA LEU A 23 7.04 -15.59 -9.70
C LEU A 23 6.12 -15.95 -8.52
N PRO A 24 6.49 -15.56 -7.29
CA PRO A 24 5.60 -15.60 -6.14
C PRO A 24 4.29 -14.82 -6.41
N ILE A 25 3.17 -15.34 -5.92
CA ILE A 25 1.82 -14.79 -6.21
C ILE A 25 1.65 -13.36 -5.68
N ASP A 26 2.29 -13.04 -4.57
CA ASP A 26 2.36 -11.71 -3.96
C ASP A 26 3.07 -10.70 -4.88
N GLN A 27 4.19 -11.08 -5.49
CA GLN A 27 4.91 -10.25 -6.46
C GLN A 27 4.08 -10.03 -7.73
N VAL A 28 3.41 -11.07 -8.22
CA VAL A 28 2.52 -10.97 -9.40
C VAL A 28 1.36 -10.02 -9.11
N ASN A 29 0.70 -10.18 -7.97
CA ASN A 29 -0.40 -9.30 -7.57
C ASN A 29 0.05 -7.85 -7.42
N PHE A 30 1.24 -7.62 -6.84
CA PHE A 30 1.82 -6.29 -6.74
C PHE A 30 2.06 -5.66 -8.11
N LEU A 31 2.68 -6.39 -9.04
CA LEU A 31 2.93 -5.91 -10.40
C LEU A 31 1.62 -5.60 -11.15
N VAL A 32 0.64 -6.50 -11.08
CA VAL A 32 -0.68 -6.29 -11.69
C VAL A 32 -1.36 -5.05 -11.11
N CYS A 33 -1.34 -4.88 -9.79
CA CYS A 33 -1.85 -3.67 -9.14
C CYS A 33 -1.11 -2.42 -9.59
N GLN A 34 0.22 -2.46 -9.74
CA GLN A 34 1.02 -1.30 -10.14
C GLN A 34 0.73 -0.88 -11.60
N PHE A 35 0.65 -1.83 -12.54
CA PHE A 35 0.29 -1.53 -13.92
C PHE A 35 -1.15 -1.01 -14.03
N THR A 36 -2.07 -1.60 -13.24
CA THR A 36 -3.46 -1.15 -13.16
C THR A 36 -3.53 0.27 -12.59
N ALA A 37 -2.80 0.57 -11.51
CA ALA A 37 -2.71 1.90 -10.92
C ALA A 37 -2.14 2.92 -11.91
N LEU A 38 -1.11 2.55 -12.69
CA LEU A 38 -0.53 3.42 -13.71
C LEU A 38 -1.55 3.73 -14.83
N GLY A 39 -2.27 2.72 -15.30
CA GLY A 39 -3.37 2.90 -16.26
C GLY A 39 -4.46 3.83 -15.71
N PHE A 40 -4.88 3.60 -14.47
CA PHE A 40 -5.82 4.48 -13.78
C PHE A 40 -5.27 5.89 -13.60
N ALA A 41 -3.98 6.10 -13.33
CA ALA A 41 -3.40 7.43 -13.21
C ALA A 41 -3.54 8.23 -14.50
N VAL A 42 -3.35 7.60 -15.66
CA VAL A 42 -3.54 8.23 -16.97
C VAL A 42 -5.02 8.58 -17.20
N LEU A 43 -5.93 7.64 -16.92
CA LEU A 43 -7.38 7.87 -17.04
C LEU A 43 -7.86 8.97 -16.08
N TYR A 44 -7.40 8.92 -14.83
CA TYR A 44 -7.74 9.85 -13.78
C TYR A 44 -7.33 11.27 -14.17
N ARG A 45 -6.11 11.46 -14.68
CA ARG A 45 -5.63 12.76 -15.14
C ARG A 45 -6.47 13.33 -16.30
N LYS A 46 -6.96 12.49 -17.20
CA LYS A 46 -7.80 12.90 -18.34
C LYS A 46 -9.24 13.21 -17.93
N ALA A 47 -9.85 12.36 -17.12
CA ALA A 47 -11.27 12.45 -16.75
C ALA A 47 -11.52 13.43 -15.59
N PHE A 48 -10.63 13.48 -14.60
CA PHE A 48 -10.80 14.25 -13.37
C PHE A 48 -9.98 15.54 -13.37
N CYS A 49 -10.12 16.32 -14.45
CA CYS A 49 -9.49 17.63 -14.55
C CYS A 49 -10.05 18.56 -13.44
N PRO A 50 -9.22 19.35 -12.73
CA PRO A 50 -9.66 20.23 -11.64
C PRO A 50 -10.76 21.22 -12.02
N GLN A 51 -10.86 21.56 -13.30
CA GLN A 51 -11.87 22.48 -13.84
C GLN A 51 -13.25 21.82 -14.00
N LYS A 52 -13.32 20.48 -14.03
CA LYS A 52 -14.53 19.72 -14.36
C LYS A 52 -15.13 18.95 -13.19
N VAL A 53 -14.31 18.60 -12.20
CA VAL A 53 -14.71 17.75 -11.07
C VAL A 53 -14.26 18.36 -9.75
N SER A 54 -15.14 18.33 -8.75
CA SER A 54 -14.86 18.84 -7.42
C SER A 54 -13.72 18.08 -6.74
N THR A 55 -13.03 18.77 -5.83
CA THR A 55 -11.91 18.23 -5.04
C THR A 55 -12.33 17.01 -4.21
N GLU A 56 -13.51 17.02 -3.61
CA GLU A 56 -14.02 15.90 -2.81
C GLU A 56 -14.18 14.62 -3.63
N ILE A 57 -14.83 14.69 -4.80
CA ILE A 57 -15.04 13.52 -5.66
C ILE A 57 -13.68 12.95 -6.11
N ARG A 58 -12.74 13.83 -6.43
CA ARG A 58 -11.37 13.47 -6.81
C ARG A 58 -10.67 12.67 -5.70
N HIS A 59 -10.73 13.16 -4.46
CA HIS A 59 -10.12 12.46 -3.32
C HIS A 59 -10.81 11.14 -3.02
N VAL A 60 -12.14 11.10 -3.00
CA VAL A 60 -12.90 9.87 -2.74
C VAL A 60 -12.59 8.81 -3.78
N VAL A 61 -12.63 9.15 -5.08
CA VAL A 61 -12.33 8.19 -6.15
C VAL A 61 -10.89 7.69 -6.05
N ALA A 62 -9.91 8.58 -5.87
CA ALA A 62 -8.51 8.20 -5.73
C ALA A 62 -8.29 7.28 -4.50
N PHE A 63 -8.93 7.61 -3.37
CA PHE A 63 -8.89 6.80 -2.16
C PHE A 63 -9.52 5.43 -2.38
N THR A 64 -10.72 5.35 -2.96
CA THR A 64 -11.42 4.07 -3.19
C THR A 64 -10.63 3.16 -4.10
N ILE A 65 -10.08 3.68 -5.21
CA ILE A 65 -9.27 2.89 -6.13
C ILE A 65 -7.97 2.43 -5.45
N GLY A 66 -7.24 3.36 -4.81
CA GLY A 66 -5.99 3.05 -4.14
C GLY A 66 -6.17 2.02 -3.00
N PHE A 67 -7.20 2.21 -2.19
CA PHE A 67 -7.56 1.29 -1.10
C PHE A 67 -7.94 -0.09 -1.64
N GLY A 68 -8.75 -0.14 -2.72
CA GLY A 68 -9.14 -1.40 -3.36
C GLY A 68 -7.94 -2.17 -3.91
N LEU A 69 -7.04 -1.50 -4.62
CA LEU A 69 -5.82 -2.12 -5.16
C LEU A 69 -4.86 -2.56 -4.04
N GLY A 70 -4.71 -1.76 -2.99
CA GLY A 70 -3.91 -2.11 -1.83
C GLY A 70 -4.47 -3.33 -1.08
N TYR A 71 -5.79 -3.40 -0.89
CA TYR A 71 -6.43 -4.54 -0.23
C TYR A 71 -6.34 -5.81 -1.09
N PHE A 72 -6.48 -5.67 -2.42
CA PHE A 72 -6.26 -6.77 -3.35
C PHE A 72 -4.85 -7.36 -3.23
N CYS A 73 -3.83 -6.49 -3.16
CA CYS A 73 -2.43 -6.88 -3.12
C CYS A 73 -1.97 -7.41 -1.75
N PHE A 74 -2.38 -6.76 -0.66
CA PHE A 74 -1.82 -6.98 0.68
C PHE A 74 -2.83 -7.51 1.71
N GLY A 75 -4.10 -7.61 1.34
CA GLY A 75 -5.17 -8.04 2.25
C GLY A 75 -5.28 -7.14 3.49
N TYR A 76 -5.35 -7.75 4.67
CA TYR A 76 -5.47 -7.03 5.94
C TYR A 76 -4.25 -6.16 6.27
N GLN A 77 -3.08 -6.42 5.67
CA GLN A 77 -1.86 -5.67 5.96
C GLN A 77 -1.97 -4.19 5.55
N ILE A 78 -2.91 -3.83 4.65
CA ILE A 78 -3.21 -2.42 4.33
C ILE A 78 -3.54 -1.57 5.57
N THR A 79 -3.95 -2.19 6.68
CA THR A 79 -4.16 -1.51 7.96
C THR A 79 -2.92 -0.74 8.44
N HIS A 80 -1.70 -1.24 8.21
CA HIS A 80 -0.47 -0.51 8.55
C HIS A 80 -0.36 0.81 7.77
N LEU A 81 -0.73 0.81 6.49
CA LEU A 81 -0.76 2.02 5.65
C LEU A 81 -1.81 3.01 6.17
N VAL A 82 -3.00 2.53 6.51
CA VAL A 82 -4.07 3.38 7.08
C VAL A 82 -3.63 3.98 8.42
N ILE A 83 -3.05 3.20 9.31
CA ILE A 83 -2.55 3.67 10.62
C ILE A 83 -1.47 4.73 10.42
N GLN A 84 -0.46 4.45 9.59
CA GLN A 84 0.67 5.36 9.38
C GLN A 84 0.24 6.68 8.73
N THR A 85 -0.65 6.62 7.73
CA THR A 85 -1.20 7.83 7.08
C THR A 85 -2.10 8.63 8.02
N THR A 86 -2.93 7.96 8.84
CA THR A 86 -3.79 8.60 9.83
C THR A 86 -2.96 9.30 10.92
N LEU A 87 -1.93 8.64 11.46
CA LEU A 87 -1.02 9.24 12.43
C LEU A 87 -0.34 10.48 11.86
N SER A 88 0.15 10.39 10.63
CA SER A 88 0.75 11.53 9.92
C SER A 88 -0.24 12.67 9.75
N TYR A 89 -1.48 12.37 9.38
CA TYR A 89 -2.54 13.37 9.23
C TYR A 89 -2.91 14.05 10.54
N ILE A 90 -3.01 13.30 11.65
CA ILE A 90 -3.26 13.87 12.98
C ILE A 90 -2.15 14.86 13.34
N ILE A 91 -0.88 14.46 13.18
CA ILE A 91 0.26 15.34 13.45
C ILE A 91 0.15 16.62 12.60
N MET A 92 -0.20 16.50 11.32
CA MET A 92 -0.33 17.67 10.44
C MET A 92 -1.45 18.63 10.82
N ASN A 93 -2.50 18.17 11.51
CA ASN A 93 -3.60 19.04 11.94
C ASN A 93 -3.33 19.77 13.26
N TYR A 94 -2.55 19.18 14.16
CA TYR A 94 -2.39 19.70 15.53
C TYR A 94 -1.02 20.33 15.82
N VAL A 95 0.01 20.03 15.02
CA VAL A 95 1.38 20.49 15.27
C VAL A 95 1.72 21.71 14.41
N SER A 96 2.53 22.62 14.95
CA SER A 96 2.92 23.82 14.23
C SER A 96 3.77 23.50 12.98
N PRO A 97 3.57 24.21 11.85
CA PRO A 97 4.23 23.90 10.57
C PRO A 97 5.77 23.88 10.63
N GLN A 98 6.37 24.61 11.57
CA GLN A 98 7.82 24.70 11.74
C GLN A 98 8.45 23.38 12.17
N ILE A 99 7.75 22.55 12.95
CA ILE A 99 8.27 21.28 13.49
C ILE A 99 7.51 20.05 12.98
N MET A 100 6.32 20.23 12.42
CA MET A 100 5.42 19.19 11.91
C MET A 100 6.15 18.15 11.04
N HIS A 101 6.92 18.59 10.04
CA HIS A 101 7.63 17.70 9.12
C HIS A 101 8.65 16.79 9.83
N ARG A 102 9.38 17.32 10.83
CA ARG A 102 10.35 16.54 11.61
C ARG A 102 9.65 15.50 12.47
N LEU A 103 8.51 15.87 13.06
CA LEU A 103 7.73 14.99 13.91
C LEU A 103 7.08 13.85 13.10
N VAL A 104 6.48 14.16 11.95
CA VAL A 104 5.94 13.15 11.02
C VAL A 104 7.04 12.18 10.58
N LEU A 105 8.22 12.69 10.20
CA LEU A 105 9.35 11.86 9.81
C LEU A 105 9.78 10.93 10.95
N PHE A 106 9.98 11.48 12.15
CA PHE A 106 10.41 10.72 13.32
C PHE A 106 9.42 9.61 13.68
N VAL A 107 8.13 9.93 13.75
CA VAL A 107 7.06 8.96 14.04
C VAL A 107 6.98 7.88 12.97
N SER A 108 7.06 8.27 11.69
CA SER A 108 7.02 7.30 10.57
C SER A 108 8.21 6.35 10.59
N LEU A 109 9.42 6.88 10.85
CA LEU A 109 10.63 6.07 10.94
C LEU A 109 10.58 5.09 12.11
N ILE A 110 10.11 5.52 13.29
CA ILE A 110 9.95 4.63 14.44
C ILE A 110 8.95 3.51 14.14
N TYR A 111 7.81 3.87 13.55
CA TYR A 111 6.78 2.90 13.20
C TYR A 111 7.32 1.86 12.22
N LEU A 112 7.87 2.29 11.09
CA LEU A 112 8.44 1.38 10.08
C LEU A 112 9.60 0.55 10.63
N SER A 113 10.49 1.15 11.42
CA SER A 113 11.59 0.43 12.06
C SER A 113 11.08 -0.68 12.98
N THR A 114 10.05 -0.40 13.76
CA THR A 114 9.41 -1.40 14.63
C THR A 114 8.79 -2.52 13.81
N MET A 115 8.11 -2.21 12.70
CA MET A 115 7.52 -3.22 11.83
C MET A 115 8.57 -4.12 11.17
N HIS A 116 9.67 -3.54 10.67
CA HIS A 116 10.78 -4.33 10.11
C HIS A 116 11.47 -5.19 11.17
N LEU A 117 11.66 -4.68 12.39
CA LEU A 117 12.20 -5.47 13.50
C LEU A 117 11.27 -6.63 13.86
N MET A 118 9.96 -6.39 13.93
CA MET A 118 8.98 -7.46 14.16
C MET A 118 9.03 -8.49 13.03
N ARG A 119 9.08 -8.05 11.77
CA ARG A 119 9.21 -8.94 10.61
C ARG A 119 10.45 -9.83 10.68
N LEU A 120 11.57 -9.27 11.13
CA LEU A 120 12.80 -10.03 11.34
C LEU A 120 12.62 -11.20 12.33
N THR A 121 11.70 -11.06 13.29
CA THR A 121 11.44 -12.12 14.29
C THR A 121 10.58 -13.27 13.78
N TYR A 122 9.64 -13.03 12.86
CA TYR A 122 8.70 -14.05 12.38
C TYR A 122 8.91 -14.50 10.92
N ASP A 123 9.60 -13.69 10.10
CA ASP A 123 9.90 -13.96 8.68
C ASP A 123 11.34 -13.54 8.34
N TYR A 124 12.31 -14.16 9.02
CA TYR A 124 13.73 -13.85 8.81
C TYR A 124 14.20 -14.33 7.43
N GLY A 125 14.54 -13.39 6.55
CA GLY A 125 15.03 -13.71 5.19
C GLY A 125 13.94 -14.12 4.20
N GLY A 126 12.66 -13.90 4.53
CA GLY A 126 11.55 -14.08 3.63
C GLY A 126 11.55 -13.09 2.46
N TRP A 127 11.05 -13.53 1.31
CA TRP A 127 10.94 -12.74 0.07
C TRP A 127 9.50 -12.31 -0.24
N THR A 128 8.65 -12.34 0.78
CA THR A 128 7.25 -11.94 0.70
C THR A 128 7.16 -10.43 0.48
N VAL A 129 6.27 -9.97 -0.40
CA VAL A 129 5.99 -8.54 -0.53
C VAL A 129 4.92 -8.16 0.48
N ASP A 130 5.25 -7.27 1.41
CA ASP A 130 4.30 -6.68 2.35
C ASP A 130 4.19 -5.16 2.14
N VAL A 131 3.28 -4.52 2.86
CA VAL A 131 3.05 -3.08 2.73
C VAL A 131 4.15 -2.21 3.36
N THR A 132 5.01 -2.80 4.19
CA THR A 132 6.03 -2.05 4.96
C THR A 132 7.37 -1.95 4.24
N GLY A 133 7.63 -2.82 3.25
CA GLY A 133 8.82 -2.78 2.39
C GLY A 133 9.44 -4.16 2.23
#